data_AF-A0A7J6SI89-F1
#
_entry.id   AF-A0A7J6SI89-F1
#
_cell.length_a   1.000
_cell.length_b   1.000
_cell.length_c   1.000
_cell.angle_alpha   90.00
_cell.angle_beta   90.00
_cell.angle_gamma   90.00
#
_symmetry.space_group_name_H-M   'P 1'
#
loop_
_entity.id
_entity.type
_entity.pdbx_description
1 polymer ?
#
loop_
_entity_poly.entity_id
_entity_poly.type
_entity_poly.pdbx_seq_one_letter_code
_entity_poly.pdbx_strand_id
1 'polypeptide(L)'
;MFPRGSSLLLVIVVSVVAGYEPEMRIIDAEKDLEELDVGEVDDPEEEMYNDVSYAFREELRRREKGVGGAKEKKKTSIDPHDYLAQATDGQMQMTFVTLKLSWSLEHRKLGTDKLAADWKTRLTLGGLSKVNVYSFDPGRILMVATDQSEVNDIKHFVLEQPETDFLEYQQKQYFPVGRSEPLNTLEERQLAEAGPRRSTTRRQAPPDHTEL
;
A
#
# COMPACT_ATOMS: atom_id res chain seq x y z
N MET A 1 17.01 -57.42 11.68
CA MET A 1 17.75 -57.56 10.42
C MET A 1 16.87 -56.97 9.33
N PHE A 2 17.13 -55.73 8.89
CA PHE A 2 16.24 -54.98 8.00
C PHE A 2 16.90 -54.76 6.63
N PRO A 3 16.17 -54.92 5.51
CA PRO A 3 16.73 -54.74 4.17
C PRO A 3 17.02 -53.26 3.88
N ARG A 4 18.14 -53.00 3.21
CA ARG A 4 18.52 -51.66 2.75
C ARG A 4 17.68 -51.28 1.54
N GLY A 5 16.89 -50.22 1.65
CA GLY A 5 16.12 -49.66 0.53
C GLY A 5 17.01 -48.89 -0.43
N SER A 6 16.86 -49.13 -1.73
CA SER A 6 17.63 -48.48 -2.79
C SER A 6 17.29 -46.99 -2.92
N SER A 7 18.30 -46.11 -2.85
CA SER A 7 18.14 -44.69 -3.18
C SER A 7 17.99 -44.50 -4.69
N LEU A 8 16.80 -44.06 -5.13
CA LEU A 8 16.55 -43.58 -6.48
C LEU A 8 17.03 -42.12 -6.58
N LEU A 9 18.06 -41.89 -7.39
CA LEU A 9 18.68 -40.57 -7.56
C LEU A 9 17.96 -39.83 -8.69
N LEU A 10 17.07 -38.89 -8.32
CA LEU A 10 16.28 -38.10 -9.25
C LEU A 10 17.11 -36.92 -9.78
N VAL A 11 17.52 -36.97 -11.06
CA VAL A 11 18.20 -35.86 -11.73
C VAL A 11 17.16 -34.95 -12.37
N ILE A 12 16.94 -33.78 -11.77
CA ILE A 12 16.06 -32.73 -12.33
C ILE A 12 16.90 -31.85 -13.26
N VAL A 13 16.63 -31.92 -14.56
CA VAL A 13 17.21 -31.00 -15.55
C VAL A 13 16.38 -29.72 -15.58
N VAL A 14 16.88 -28.65 -14.96
CA VAL A 14 16.25 -27.32 -14.98
C VAL A 14 16.70 -26.58 -16.23
N SER A 15 15.85 -26.56 -17.26
CA SER A 15 16.07 -25.74 -18.46
C SER A 15 15.74 -24.27 -18.17
N VAL A 16 16.76 -23.44 -18.02
CA VAL A 16 16.60 -21.98 -17.89
C VAL A 16 16.18 -21.41 -19.25
N VAL A 17 14.91 -21.02 -19.37
CA VAL A 17 14.43 -20.24 -20.52
C VAL A 17 14.78 -18.78 -20.25
N ALA A 18 15.78 -18.25 -20.96
CA ALA A 18 16.15 -16.84 -20.88
C ALA A 18 14.97 -15.98 -21.37
N GLY A 19 14.38 -15.20 -20.46
CA GLY A 19 13.35 -14.22 -20.80
C GLY A 19 13.95 -13.08 -21.59
N TYR A 20 13.34 -12.76 -22.73
CA TYR A 20 13.71 -11.58 -23.53
C TYR A 20 12.94 -10.39 -22.97
N GLU A 21 13.55 -9.63 -22.06
CA GLU A 21 12.95 -8.39 -21.57
C GLU A 21 13.04 -7.31 -22.67
N PRO A 22 11.92 -6.73 -23.12
CA PRO A 22 11.95 -5.64 -24.09
C PRO A 22 12.49 -4.38 -23.41
N GLU A 23 13.74 -4.01 -23.72
CA GLU A 23 14.30 -2.71 -23.34
C GLU A 23 13.43 -1.58 -23.92
N MET A 24 12.58 -0.97 -23.08
CA MET A 24 11.92 0.29 -23.43
C MET A 24 12.96 1.41 -23.38
N ARG A 25 13.59 1.67 -24.53
CA ARG A 25 14.43 2.85 -24.73
C ARG A 25 13.56 4.02 -25.13
N ILE A 26 13.62 5.10 -24.35
CA ILE A 26 13.10 6.41 -24.75
C ILE A 26 14.05 6.90 -25.86
N ILE A 27 13.54 6.96 -27.09
CA ILE A 27 14.37 7.24 -28.28
C ILE A 27 14.66 8.73 -28.39
N ASP A 28 13.70 9.58 -28.02
CA ASP A 28 13.83 11.04 -28.05
C ASP A 28 12.90 11.69 -27.01
N ALA A 29 13.45 11.96 -25.82
CA ALA A 29 12.68 12.53 -24.70
C ALA A 29 12.33 14.02 -24.90
N GLU A 30 13.06 14.72 -25.76
CA GLU A 30 12.87 16.15 -26.02
C GLU A 30 11.69 16.34 -26.98
N LYS A 31 11.59 15.47 -28.00
CA LYS A 31 10.46 15.44 -28.93
C LYS A 31 9.13 14.97 -28.31
N ASP A 32 9.17 13.98 -27.41
CA ASP A 32 7.96 13.55 -26.67
C ASP A 32 7.40 14.67 -25.75
N LEU A 33 8.25 15.60 -25.31
CA LEU A 33 7.85 16.79 -24.55
C LEU A 33 7.25 17.90 -25.45
N GLU A 34 7.76 18.06 -26.68
CA GLU A 34 7.23 19.02 -27.66
C GLU A 34 5.89 18.57 -28.28
N GLU A 35 5.66 17.26 -28.45
CA GLU A 35 4.35 16.72 -28.84
C GLU A 35 3.31 16.77 -27.69
N LEU A 36 3.75 17.03 -26.44
CA LEU A 36 2.90 17.35 -25.29
C LEU A 36 2.64 18.88 -25.18
N ASP A 37 2.46 19.56 -26.30
CA ASP A 37 1.91 20.93 -26.36
C ASP A 37 0.42 20.92 -25.98
N VAL A 38 0.16 20.71 -24.69
CA VAL A 38 -1.05 21.21 -24.01
C VAL A 38 -0.93 22.73 -23.96
N GLY A 39 -1.24 23.36 -25.10
CA GLY A 39 -1.12 24.80 -25.31
C GLY A 39 -1.77 25.61 -24.20
N GLU A 40 -1.22 26.80 -23.94
CA GLU A 40 -1.51 27.64 -22.78
C GLU A 40 -3.01 27.63 -22.43
N VAL A 41 -3.36 26.92 -21.36
CA VAL A 41 -4.72 26.93 -20.82
C VAL A 41 -4.89 28.28 -20.14
N ASP A 42 -5.40 29.23 -20.92
CA ASP A 42 -5.79 30.57 -20.46
C ASP A 42 -6.80 30.43 -19.32
N ASP A 43 -6.27 30.46 -18.10
CA ASP A 43 -6.93 30.38 -16.81
C ASP A 43 -7.89 29.16 -16.62
N PRO A 44 -7.39 27.97 -16.20
CA PRO A 44 -8.23 26.79 -15.98
C PRO A 44 -9.31 26.99 -14.90
N GLU A 45 -9.23 28.07 -14.13
CA GLU A 45 -10.30 28.51 -13.24
C GLU A 45 -11.54 28.98 -14.01
N GLU A 46 -11.40 29.76 -15.09
CA GLU A 46 -12.53 30.46 -15.71
C GLU A 46 -13.50 29.51 -16.45
N GLU A 47 -12.98 28.46 -17.10
CA GLU A 47 -13.82 27.42 -17.69
C GLU A 47 -14.47 26.51 -16.63
N MET A 48 -13.73 26.05 -15.62
CA MET A 48 -14.23 25.10 -14.63
C MET A 48 -15.39 25.67 -13.79
N TYR A 49 -15.47 27.00 -13.62
CA TYR A 49 -16.59 27.60 -12.90
C TYR A 49 -17.90 27.67 -13.70
N ASN A 50 -17.92 27.50 -15.03
CA ASN A 50 -19.12 27.72 -15.87
C ASN A 50 -20.24 26.69 -15.67
N ASP A 51 -19.93 25.47 -15.26
CA ASP A 51 -20.93 24.44 -14.94
C ASP A 51 -21.49 24.54 -13.51
N VAL A 52 -20.98 25.47 -12.69
CA VAL A 52 -21.31 25.57 -11.27
C VAL A 52 -22.34 26.68 -11.00
N SER A 53 -23.44 26.33 -10.32
CA SER A 53 -24.57 27.25 -10.11
C SER A 53 -24.17 28.56 -9.39
N TYR A 54 -24.81 29.66 -9.76
CA TYR A 54 -24.52 31.01 -9.27
C TYR A 54 -24.50 31.10 -7.73
N ALA A 55 -25.45 30.44 -7.05
CA ALA A 55 -25.53 30.43 -5.58
C ALA A 55 -24.27 29.83 -4.92
N PHE A 56 -23.66 28.82 -5.55
CA PHE A 56 -22.42 28.21 -5.04
C PHE A 56 -21.20 29.09 -5.30
N ARG A 57 -21.11 29.74 -6.49
CA ARG A 57 -20.10 30.78 -6.77
C ARG A 57 -20.15 31.90 -5.72
N GLU A 58 -21.35 32.35 -5.34
CA GLU A 58 -21.55 33.40 -4.35
C GLU A 58 -21.18 32.96 -2.92
N GLU A 59 -21.49 31.72 -2.52
CA GLU A 59 -21.09 31.18 -1.21
C GLU A 59 -19.57 30.96 -1.09
N LEU A 60 -18.89 30.48 -2.13
CA LEU A 60 -17.42 30.43 -2.19
C LEU A 60 -16.81 31.82 -1.98
N ARG A 61 -17.25 32.80 -2.78
CA ARG A 61 -16.77 34.18 -2.68
C ARG A 61 -17.09 34.83 -1.33
N ARG A 62 -18.18 34.42 -0.68
CA ARG A 62 -18.53 34.84 0.69
C ARG A 62 -17.65 34.18 1.75
N ARG A 63 -17.21 32.94 1.56
CA ARG A 63 -16.23 32.29 2.45
C ARG A 63 -14.87 32.98 2.37
N GLU A 64 -14.36 33.24 1.17
CA GLU A 64 -13.07 33.93 0.98
C GLU A 64 -13.09 35.34 1.58
N LYS A 65 -14.10 36.16 1.26
CA LYS A 65 -14.25 37.50 1.84
C LYS A 65 -14.57 37.48 3.33
N GLY A 66 -15.23 36.42 3.81
CA GLY A 66 -15.66 36.26 5.21
C GLY A 66 -14.54 35.89 6.18
N VAL A 67 -13.40 35.38 5.70
CA VAL A 67 -12.22 35.06 6.53
C VAL A 67 -11.27 36.28 6.69
N GLY A 68 -11.68 37.46 6.20
CA GLY A 68 -11.01 38.75 6.41
C GLY A 68 -10.98 39.28 7.87
N GLY A 69 -11.15 38.40 8.87
CA GLY A 69 -10.93 38.73 10.26
C GLY A 69 -9.43 38.88 10.54
N ALA A 70 -8.93 40.11 10.39
CA ALA A 70 -7.52 40.48 10.54
C ALA A 70 -6.97 40.26 11.97
N LYS A 71 -6.75 38.99 12.36
CA LYS A 71 -5.82 38.64 13.42
C LYS A 71 -4.41 38.88 12.90
N GLU A 72 -3.95 40.10 13.15
CA GLU A 72 -2.56 40.53 13.21
C GLU A 72 -1.59 39.34 13.31
N LYS A 73 -0.96 38.99 12.18
CA LYS A 73 0.10 37.98 12.14
C LYS A 73 1.30 38.53 12.91
N LYS A 74 1.28 38.39 14.24
CA LYS A 74 2.46 38.54 15.07
C LYS A 74 3.51 37.61 14.50
N LYS A 75 4.56 38.21 13.92
CA LYS A 75 5.81 37.54 13.57
C LYS A 75 6.49 37.11 14.86
N THR A 76 5.93 36.09 15.52
CA THR A 76 6.75 35.20 16.33
C THR A 76 7.80 34.63 15.39
N SER A 77 9.07 34.77 15.76
CA SER A 77 10.15 34.07 15.08
C SER A 77 9.97 32.58 15.39
N ILE A 78 9.17 31.90 14.56
CA ILE A 78 9.07 30.45 14.61
C ILE A 78 10.45 29.93 14.23
N ASP A 79 11.10 29.29 15.19
CA ASP A 79 12.38 28.65 14.98
C ASP A 79 12.19 27.58 13.90
N PRO A 80 13.04 27.46 12.86
CA PRO A 80 12.85 26.47 11.81
C PRO A 80 12.69 25.02 12.32
N HIS A 81 13.22 24.73 13.52
CA HIS A 81 12.98 23.47 14.22
C HIS A 81 11.53 23.26 14.66
N ASP A 82 10.85 24.28 15.19
CA ASP A 82 9.45 24.21 15.58
C ASP A 82 8.54 24.06 14.35
N TYR A 83 8.92 24.66 13.21
CA TYR A 83 8.18 24.48 11.95
C TYR A 83 8.23 23.02 11.45
N LEU A 84 9.33 22.31 11.68
CA LEU A 84 9.46 20.88 11.34
C LEU A 84 8.64 19.98 12.28
N ALA A 85 8.61 20.31 13.57
CA ALA A 85 7.77 19.64 14.56
C ALA A 85 6.27 19.89 14.26
N GLN A 86 5.90 21.12 13.90
CA GLN A 86 4.53 21.48 13.57
C GLN A 86 4.06 20.95 12.21
N ALA A 87 4.98 20.72 11.25
CA ALA A 87 4.67 20.05 9.99
C ALA A 87 4.43 18.54 10.14
N THR A 88 4.89 17.92 11.24
CA THR A 88 4.59 16.51 11.57
C THR A 88 3.37 16.35 12.47
N ASP A 89 2.93 17.43 13.13
CA ASP A 89 1.80 17.47 14.06
C ASP A 89 0.44 17.41 13.30
N GLY A 90 0.05 16.19 12.94
CA GLY A 90 -1.13 15.88 12.12
C GLY A 90 -0.85 15.09 10.84
N GLN A 91 0.42 14.77 10.54
CA GLN A 91 0.73 13.83 9.46
C GLN A 91 0.35 12.41 9.91
N MET A 92 -0.69 11.85 9.29
CA MET A 92 -1.15 10.48 9.55
C MET A 92 0.00 9.48 9.40
N GLN A 93 0.25 8.71 10.46
CA GLN A 93 1.34 7.74 10.53
C GLN A 93 0.85 6.39 9.99
N MET A 94 1.26 6.06 8.77
CA MET A 94 0.96 4.78 8.12
C MET A 94 1.99 3.71 8.51
N THR A 95 1.48 2.55 8.91
CA THR A 95 2.27 1.36 9.27
C THR A 95 1.73 0.16 8.53
N PHE A 96 2.58 -0.54 7.78
CA PHE A 96 2.21 -1.74 7.05
C PHE A 96 2.62 -2.98 7.84
N VAL A 97 1.68 -3.90 8.05
CA VAL A 97 1.92 -5.16 8.75
C VAL A 97 1.77 -6.31 7.77
N THR A 98 2.82 -7.10 7.66
CA THR A 98 2.87 -8.31 6.84
C THR A 98 2.75 -9.52 7.76
N LEU A 99 1.72 -10.34 7.55
CA LEU A 99 1.48 -11.58 8.29
C LEU A 99 2.29 -12.74 7.70
N LYS A 100 2.52 -13.79 8.49
CA LYS A 100 3.24 -15.01 8.09
C LYS A 100 2.57 -15.67 6.89
N LEU A 101 3.35 -16.05 5.87
CA LEU A 101 2.80 -16.62 4.62
C LEU A 101 1.94 -17.87 4.86
N SER A 102 2.37 -18.75 5.77
CA SER A 102 1.60 -19.94 6.16
C SER A 102 0.21 -19.59 6.70
N TRP A 103 0.12 -18.62 7.62
CA TRP A 103 -1.14 -18.13 8.18
C TRP A 103 -2.02 -17.50 7.09
N SER A 104 -1.42 -16.67 6.23
CA SER A 104 -2.10 -15.97 5.14
C SER A 104 -2.70 -16.91 4.09
N LEU A 105 -2.03 -18.02 3.78
CA LEU A 105 -2.53 -19.04 2.84
C LEU A 105 -3.70 -19.86 3.42
N GLU A 106 -3.65 -20.16 4.72
CA GLU A 106 -4.70 -20.87 5.45
C GLU A 106 -5.97 -20.00 5.60
N HIS A 107 -5.79 -18.77 6.08
CA HIS A 107 -6.88 -17.86 6.48
C HIS A 107 -7.40 -16.98 5.35
N ARG A 108 -6.57 -16.76 4.31
CA ARG A 108 -6.86 -15.93 3.12
C ARG A 108 -7.33 -14.52 3.50
N LYS A 109 -7.98 -13.85 2.54
CA LYS A 109 -8.54 -12.50 2.70
C LYS A 109 -9.50 -12.41 3.89
N LEU A 110 -10.50 -13.29 3.96
CA LEU A 110 -11.55 -13.25 4.99
C LEU A 110 -11.02 -13.38 6.43
N GLY A 111 -10.01 -14.23 6.66
CA GLY A 111 -9.37 -14.31 7.97
C GLY A 111 -8.48 -13.09 8.26
N THR A 112 -7.82 -12.52 7.25
CA THR A 112 -7.09 -11.25 7.39
C THR A 112 -8.03 -10.10 7.77
N ASP A 113 -9.22 -10.04 7.15
CA ASP A 113 -10.25 -9.03 7.44
C ASP A 113 -10.80 -9.17 8.87
N LYS A 114 -11.07 -10.41 9.30
CA LYS A 114 -11.46 -10.70 10.68
C LYS A 114 -10.36 -10.29 11.67
N LEU A 115 -9.11 -10.63 11.37
CA LEU A 115 -7.98 -10.29 12.23
C LEU A 115 -7.80 -8.78 12.35
N ALA A 116 -7.91 -8.03 11.25
CA ALA A 116 -7.87 -6.57 11.27
C ALA A 116 -8.97 -5.96 12.17
N ALA A 117 -10.18 -6.53 12.15
CA ALA A 117 -11.27 -6.13 13.05
C ALA A 117 -10.98 -6.48 14.51
N ASP A 118 -10.53 -7.71 14.80
CA ASP A 118 -10.16 -8.17 16.15
C ASP A 118 -9.02 -7.31 16.72
N TRP A 119 -8.00 -7.00 15.92
CA TRP A 119 -6.89 -6.10 16.27
C TRP A 119 -7.37 -4.67 16.52
N LYS A 120 -8.25 -4.10 15.68
CA LYS A 120 -8.86 -2.79 15.93
C LYS A 120 -9.56 -2.73 17.28
N THR A 121 -10.32 -3.78 17.62
CA THR A 121 -11.00 -3.89 18.92
C THR A 121 -9.99 -3.96 20.07
N ARG A 122 -8.93 -4.77 19.96
CA ARG A 122 -7.87 -4.87 20.98
C ARG A 122 -7.13 -3.54 21.20
N LEU A 123 -6.74 -2.85 20.13
CA LEU A 123 -6.07 -1.54 20.18
C LEU A 123 -6.98 -0.50 20.85
N THR A 124 -8.27 -0.47 20.48
CA THR A 124 -9.26 0.42 21.09
C THR A 124 -9.44 0.14 22.60
N LEU A 125 -9.50 -1.12 23.01
CA LEU A 125 -9.56 -1.53 24.42
C LEU A 125 -8.27 -1.21 25.19
N GLY A 126 -7.12 -1.18 24.52
CA GLY A 126 -5.84 -0.71 25.04
C GLY A 126 -5.73 0.82 25.16
N GLY A 127 -6.76 1.59 24.78
CA GLY A 127 -6.78 3.05 24.83
C GLY A 127 -6.38 3.76 23.53
N LEU A 128 -5.92 3.01 22.52
CA LEU A 128 -5.44 3.54 21.23
C LEU A 128 -6.63 3.78 20.29
N SER A 129 -7.46 4.75 20.67
CA SER A 129 -8.75 5.05 20.02
C SER A 129 -8.64 5.76 18.66
N LYS A 130 -7.50 6.36 18.33
CA LYS A 130 -7.30 7.13 17.08
C LYS A 130 -6.64 6.31 15.96
N VAL A 131 -6.54 4.99 16.15
CA VAL A 131 -5.95 4.04 15.20
C VAL A 131 -7.02 3.43 14.31
N ASN A 132 -6.89 3.64 13.00
CA ASN A 132 -7.66 2.92 12.00
C ASN A 132 -6.88 1.70 11.49
N VAL A 133 -7.57 0.58 11.32
CA VAL A 133 -6.97 -0.68 10.85
C VAL A 133 -7.77 -1.16 9.64
N TYR A 134 -7.07 -1.45 8.55
CA TYR A 134 -7.63 -1.87 7.27
C TYR A 134 -6.87 -3.08 6.75
N SER A 135 -7.58 -4.07 6.22
CA SER A 135 -6.98 -5.18 5.45
C SER A 135 -7.12 -4.87 3.96
N PHE A 136 -6.02 -4.84 3.22
CA PHE A 136 -6.04 -4.60 1.77
C PHE A 136 -5.84 -5.90 0.99
N ASP A 137 -4.73 -6.61 1.21
CA ASP A 137 -4.44 -7.92 0.60
C ASP A 137 -4.57 -9.08 1.60
N PRO A 138 -4.68 -10.34 1.14
CA PRO A 138 -4.49 -11.51 2.00
C PRO A 138 -3.14 -11.43 2.71
N GLY A 139 -3.13 -11.49 4.04
CA GLY A 139 -1.89 -11.40 4.81
C GLY A 139 -1.30 -10.01 4.98
N ARG A 140 -1.98 -8.92 4.56
CA ARG A 140 -1.49 -7.55 4.72
C ARG A 140 -2.52 -6.64 5.38
N ILE A 141 -2.07 -5.92 6.41
CA ILE A 141 -2.88 -4.98 7.19
C ILE A 141 -2.18 -3.61 7.17
N LEU A 142 -2.93 -2.56 6.85
CA LEU A 142 -2.54 -1.17 6.98
C LEU A 142 -3.12 -0.62 8.28
N MET A 143 -2.26 -0.05 9.13
CA MET A 143 -2.65 0.74 10.29
C MET A 143 -2.35 2.21 10.03
N VAL A 144 -3.28 3.08 10.40
CA VAL A 144 -3.16 4.53 10.28
C VAL A 144 -3.43 5.14 11.65
N ALA A 145 -2.39 5.65 12.29
CA ALA A 145 -2.48 6.39 13.54
C ALA A 145 -2.53 7.90 13.27
N THR A 146 -3.25 8.63 14.12
CA THR A 146 -3.29 10.10 14.03
C THR A 146 -2.16 10.72 14.85
N ASP A 147 -1.81 10.12 15.99
CA ASP A 147 -0.82 10.64 16.93
C ASP A 147 0.48 9.83 16.83
N GLN A 148 1.64 10.51 16.79
CA GLN A 148 2.96 9.86 16.73
C GLN A 148 3.27 8.99 17.97
N SER A 149 2.66 9.28 19.12
CA SER A 149 2.82 8.50 20.35
C SER A 149 2.26 7.08 20.22
N GLU A 150 1.09 6.92 19.59
CA GLU A 150 0.42 5.63 19.41
C GLU A 150 1.25 4.65 18.55
N VAL A 151 2.14 5.15 17.69
CA VAL A 151 2.96 4.32 16.79
C VAL A 151 3.87 3.35 17.54
N ASN A 152 4.43 3.76 18.67
CA ASN A 152 5.27 2.88 19.48
C ASN A 152 4.44 1.75 20.10
N ASP A 153 3.26 2.07 20.63
CA ASP A 153 2.35 1.10 21.24
C ASP A 153 1.78 0.11 20.20
N ILE A 154 1.41 0.62 19.01
CA ILE A 154 1.07 -0.20 17.83
C ILE A 154 2.21 -1.17 17.49
N LYS A 155 3.45 -0.66 17.43
CA LYS A 155 4.62 -1.47 17.08
C LYS A 155 4.86 -2.57 18.12
N HIS A 156 4.75 -2.27 19.41
CA HIS A 156 4.84 -3.29 20.46
C HIS A 156 3.72 -4.33 20.32
N PHE A 157 2.46 -3.88 20.24
CA PHE A 157 1.30 -4.76 20.05
C PHE A 157 1.45 -5.71 18.86
N VAL A 158 1.81 -5.19 17.68
CA VAL A 158 1.92 -5.97 16.44
C VAL A 158 3.07 -6.98 16.50
N LEU A 159 4.24 -6.60 17.03
CA LEU A 159 5.40 -7.49 17.09
C LEU A 159 5.27 -8.60 18.14
N GLU A 160 4.33 -8.47 19.08
CA GLU A 160 3.93 -9.53 20.01
C GLU A 160 2.93 -10.53 19.42
N GLN A 161 2.21 -10.20 18.33
CA GLN A 161 1.20 -11.11 17.78
C GLN A 161 1.87 -12.29 17.04
N PRO A 162 1.46 -13.55 17.30
CA PRO A 162 2.12 -14.74 16.75
C PRO A 162 1.94 -14.91 15.24
N GLU A 163 0.94 -14.28 14.63
CA GLU A 163 0.68 -14.27 13.18
C GLU A 163 1.50 -13.23 12.40
N THR A 164 2.13 -12.27 13.07
CA THR A 164 2.97 -11.24 12.42
C THR A 164 4.24 -11.84 11.84
N ASP A 165 4.56 -11.49 10.59
CA ASP A 165 5.89 -11.68 10.04
C ASP A 165 6.75 -10.44 10.36
N PHE A 166 6.45 -9.30 9.76
CA PHE A 166 7.17 -8.04 10.02
C PHE A 166 6.25 -6.82 9.92
N LEU A 167 6.70 -5.73 10.51
CA LEU A 167 6.05 -4.43 10.48
C LEU A 167 6.97 -3.44 9.77
N GLU A 168 6.45 -2.69 8.80
CA GLU A 168 7.15 -1.63 8.10
C GLU A 168 6.58 -0.26 8.50
N TYR A 169 7.47 0.63 8.95
CA TYR A 169 7.14 1.99 9.35
C TYR A 169 8.29 2.92 8.95
N GLN A 170 7.98 4.02 8.25
CA GLN A 170 8.96 4.96 7.69
C GLN A 170 10.08 4.26 6.88
N GLN A 171 9.71 3.35 5.96
CA GLN A 171 10.63 2.56 5.13
C GLN A 171 11.59 1.64 5.91
N LYS A 172 11.38 1.48 7.23
CA LYS A 172 12.17 0.59 8.10
C LYS A 172 11.32 -0.61 8.51
N GLN A 173 11.89 -1.79 8.35
CA GLN A 173 11.28 -3.04 8.77
C GLN A 173 11.69 -3.38 10.20
N TYR A 174 10.71 -3.85 10.97
CA TYR A 174 10.84 -4.29 12.36
C TYR A 174 10.30 -5.70 12.48
N PHE A 175 11.00 -6.53 13.25
CA PHE A 175 10.77 -7.97 13.33
C PHE A 175 10.44 -8.39 14.77
N PRO A 176 9.66 -9.46 14.98
CA PRO A 176 9.41 -10.04 16.29
C PRO A 176 10.71 -10.45 17.00
N VAL A 177 10.65 -10.52 18.33
CA VAL A 177 11.82 -10.82 19.18
C VAL A 177 12.52 -12.11 18.74
N GLY A 178 13.85 -12.04 18.58
CA GLY A 178 14.67 -13.18 18.17
C GLY A 178 14.84 -13.33 16.65
N ARG A 179 14.38 -12.37 15.84
CA ARG A 179 14.51 -12.39 14.38
C ARG A 179 14.97 -11.05 13.82
N SER A 180 15.67 -11.08 12.68
CA SER A 180 16.25 -9.91 12.01
C SER A 180 15.85 -9.75 10.53
N GLU A 181 15.16 -10.75 9.98
CA GLU A 181 14.86 -10.89 8.55
C GLU A 181 13.43 -11.44 8.37
N PRO A 182 12.76 -11.21 7.22
CA PRO A 182 11.44 -11.80 6.93
C PRO A 182 11.52 -13.34 6.78
N LEU A 183 10.45 -14.06 7.12
CA LEU A 183 10.42 -15.53 7.00
C LEU A 183 10.34 -16.04 5.56
N ASN A 184 9.83 -15.21 4.66
CA ASN A 184 9.66 -15.51 3.24
C ASN A 184 10.05 -14.29 2.42
N THR A 185 10.71 -14.52 1.29
CA THR A 185 11.07 -13.44 0.37
C THR A 185 9.81 -12.82 -0.27
N LEU A 186 9.94 -11.61 -0.82
CA LEU A 186 8.84 -10.98 -1.55
C LEU A 186 8.42 -11.83 -2.77
N GLU A 187 9.39 -12.45 -3.44
CA GLU A 187 9.17 -13.33 -4.59
C GLU A 187 8.41 -14.61 -4.20
N GLU A 188 8.80 -15.28 -3.11
CA GLU A 188 8.07 -16.45 -2.58
C GLU A 188 6.61 -16.11 -2.25
N ARG A 189 6.38 -14.95 -1.64
CA ARG A 189 5.04 -14.45 -1.30
C ARG A 189 4.23 -14.18 -2.57
N GLN A 190 4.78 -13.44 -3.53
CA GLN A 190 4.11 -13.18 -4.81
C GLN A 190 3.78 -14.48 -5.58
N LEU A 191 4.70 -15.44 -5.59
CA LEU A 191 4.50 -16.74 -6.24
C LEU A 191 3.38 -17.56 -5.57
N ALA A 192 3.31 -17.52 -4.23
CA ALA A 192 2.26 -18.18 -3.47
C ALA A 192 0.89 -17.46 -3.57
N GLU A 193 0.88 -16.11 -3.54
CA GLU A 193 -0.29 -15.24 -3.65
C GLU A 193 -0.93 -15.30 -5.06
N ALA A 194 -0.10 -15.40 -6.11
CA ALA A 194 -0.56 -15.67 -7.49
C ALA A 194 -1.27 -17.04 -7.63
N GLY A 195 -1.09 -17.91 -6.64
CA GLY A 195 -1.60 -19.27 -6.60
C GLY A 195 -0.99 -20.18 -7.67
N PRO A 196 -1.47 -21.42 -7.81
CA PRO A 196 -1.27 -22.14 -9.05
C PRO A 196 -1.94 -21.30 -10.13
N ARG A 197 -1.12 -20.67 -11.01
CA ARG A 197 -1.60 -19.96 -12.21
C ARG A 197 -2.69 -20.85 -12.79
N ARG A 198 -3.95 -20.40 -12.74
CA ARG A 198 -5.03 -21.11 -13.43
C ARG A 198 -4.56 -21.15 -14.87
N SER A 199 -4.05 -22.31 -15.30
CA SER A 199 -3.60 -22.53 -16.66
C SER A 199 -4.76 -22.05 -17.49
N THR A 200 -4.57 -20.92 -18.18
CA THR A 200 -5.63 -20.26 -18.93
C THR A 200 -6.14 -21.34 -19.85
N THR A 201 -7.30 -21.90 -19.51
CA THR A 201 -7.82 -23.10 -20.16
C THR A 201 -8.10 -22.62 -21.55
N ARG A 202 -7.12 -22.89 -22.45
CA ARG A 202 -6.87 -22.10 -23.65
C ARG A 202 -8.19 -22.01 -24.34
N ARG A 203 -8.83 -20.83 -24.24
CA ARG A 203 -10.26 -20.68 -24.51
C ARG A 203 -10.43 -21.15 -25.93
N GLN A 204 -10.91 -22.38 -26.10
CA GLN A 204 -10.87 -23.02 -27.41
C GLN A 204 -11.66 -22.09 -28.29
N ALA A 205 -11.01 -21.59 -29.35
CA ALA A 205 -11.64 -20.64 -30.24
C ALA A 205 -12.98 -21.25 -30.65
N PRO A 206 -14.10 -20.52 -30.52
CA PRO A 206 -15.40 -21.07 -30.89
C PRO A 206 -15.27 -21.65 -32.30
N PRO A 207 -15.74 -22.88 -32.55
CA PRO A 207 -15.59 -23.50 -33.85
C PRO A 207 -16.16 -22.58 -34.92
N ASP A 208 -15.37 -22.35 -35.96
CA ASP A 208 -15.70 -21.44 -37.05
C ASP A 208 -16.82 -22.06 -37.89
N HIS A 209 -18.06 -21.74 -37.56
CA HIS A 209 -19.26 -22.18 -38.27
C HIS A 209 -19.46 -21.36 -39.55
N THR A 210 -18.49 -21.44 -40.45
CA THR A 210 -18.60 -20.96 -41.83
C THR A 210 -18.97 -22.13 -42.74
N GLU A 211 -20.26 -22.51 -42.74
CA GLU A 211 -20.85 -23.38 -43.77
C GLU A 211 -21.68 -22.56 -44.77
N LEU A 212 -21.10 -22.44 -45.98
CA LEU A 212 -21.68 -22.24 -47.32
C LEU A 212 -23.03 -21.50 -47.47
#